data_AF-A0A662N0H2-F1
#
_entry.id   AF-A0A662N0H2-F1
#
_cell.length_a   1.000
_cell.length_b   1.000
_cell.length_c   1.000
_cell.angle_alpha   90.00
_cell.angle_beta   90.00
_cell.angle_gamma   90.00
#
_symmetry.space_group_name_H-M   'P 1'
#
loop_
_entity.id
_entity.type
_entity.pdbx_description
1 polymer ?
#
loop_
_entity_poly.entity_id
_entity_poly.type
_entity_poly.pdbx_seq_one_letter_code
_entity_poly.pdbx_strand_id
1 'polypeptide(L)'
;MKFSALWVIFILISGIIPISIAQNQSNGQYLEGQSNESMAGELIAQLTKLGRFVESKVKPVKNELPQNILDNYKKAEDLKEKALSEYQNGEYQTALQDSLLAMKCYKEVLRELKETESPEMLKEQMNVEALRSIEYLSYVERIIKVAQSRGINTDRLVKAYKETKDAYRVVIENLKAKRLEDAKRNLKIARMKRAELNKELEKVLGELTL
;
A
#
# COMPACT_ATOMS: atom_id res chain seq x y z
N MET A 1 -4.45 0.53 24.41
CA MET A 1 -5.59 0.77 23.49
C MET A 1 -5.60 -0.32 22.43
N LYS A 2 -6.74 -0.98 22.23
CA LYS A 2 -6.89 -2.04 21.22
C LYS A 2 -6.72 -1.42 19.83
N PHE A 3 -5.82 -1.98 19.04
CA PHE A 3 -5.65 -1.64 17.64
C PHE A 3 -6.98 -1.82 16.91
N SER A 4 -7.54 -0.73 16.39
CA SER A 4 -8.67 -0.81 15.48
C SER A 4 -8.17 -1.34 14.14
N ALA A 5 -8.86 -2.35 13.61
CA ALA A 5 -8.59 -2.92 12.28
C ALA A 5 -8.56 -1.86 11.15
N LEU A 6 -9.11 -0.65 11.40
CA LEU A 6 -9.10 0.50 10.50
C LEU A 6 -7.70 1.01 10.10
N TRP A 7 -6.67 0.82 10.94
CA TRP A 7 -5.31 1.31 10.63
C TRP A 7 -4.57 0.44 9.61
N VAL A 8 -4.76 -0.88 9.69
CA VAL A 8 -4.23 -1.83 8.71
C VAL A 8 -4.86 -1.60 7.33
N ILE A 9 -6.14 -1.22 7.30
CA ILE A 9 -6.82 -0.77 6.08
C ILE A 9 -6.11 0.45 5.47
N PHE A 10 -5.81 1.51 6.23
CA PHE A 10 -5.14 2.71 5.68
C PHE A 10 -3.77 2.39 5.02
N ILE A 11 -3.03 1.45 5.61
CA ILE A 11 -1.77 0.92 5.08
C ILE A 11 -2.00 0.13 3.77
N LEU A 12 -3.04 -0.71 3.73
CA LEU A 12 -3.43 -1.50 2.55
C LEU A 12 -4.06 -0.65 1.42
N ILE A 13 -4.84 0.38 1.74
CA ILE A 13 -5.53 1.26 0.78
C ILE A 13 -4.54 2.15 0.03
N SER A 14 -3.51 2.66 0.72
CA SER A 14 -2.54 3.59 0.12
C SER A 14 -1.59 2.93 -0.91
N GLY A 15 -1.56 1.59 -0.97
CA GLY A 15 -0.69 0.82 -1.87
C GLY A 15 0.78 0.89 -1.46
N ILE A 16 1.04 1.23 -0.21
CA ILE A 16 2.37 1.41 0.38
C ILE A 16 2.66 0.24 1.31
N ILE A 17 2.49 -0.97 0.81
CA ILE A 17 2.90 -2.17 1.55
C ILE A 17 4.20 -2.71 0.99
N PRO A 18 5.26 -2.69 1.79
CA PRO A 18 6.42 -3.54 1.57
C PRO A 18 6.12 -5.00 1.89
N ILE A 19 6.60 -5.86 1.00
CA ILE A 19 6.29 -7.30 0.88
C ILE A 19 6.51 -8.08 2.20
N SER A 20 7.42 -7.64 3.07
CA SER A 20 7.65 -8.27 4.38
C SER A 20 6.45 -8.17 5.33
N ILE A 21 5.70 -7.06 5.28
CA ILE A 21 4.47 -6.88 6.09
C ILE A 21 3.36 -7.80 5.55
N ALA A 22 3.31 -8.00 4.23
CA ALA A 22 2.33 -8.88 3.59
C ALA A 22 2.60 -10.37 3.83
N GLN A 23 3.87 -10.78 3.97
CA GLN A 23 4.23 -12.14 4.37
C GLN A 23 3.93 -12.43 5.85
N ASN A 24 4.09 -11.46 6.75
CA ASN A 24 3.60 -11.58 8.13
C ASN A 24 2.06 -11.59 8.19
N GLN A 25 1.40 -10.93 7.23
CA GLN A 25 -0.04 -11.07 7.05
C GLN A 25 -0.43 -12.49 6.61
N SER A 26 0.26 -13.18 5.69
CA SER A 26 -0.19 -14.49 5.17
C SER A 26 -0.28 -15.58 6.24
N ASN A 27 0.50 -15.48 7.32
CA ASN A 27 0.50 -16.45 8.43
C ASN A 27 -0.58 -16.22 9.49
N GLY A 28 -1.47 -15.24 9.32
CA GLY A 28 -2.61 -15.02 10.24
C GLY A 28 -2.25 -14.34 11.58
N GLN A 29 -0.98 -13.96 11.75
CA GLN A 29 -0.43 -13.41 12.99
C GLN A 29 -0.95 -12.01 13.35
N TYR A 30 -1.64 -11.31 12.44
CA TYR A 30 -2.26 -10.01 12.73
C TYR A 30 -3.58 -10.10 13.53
N LEU A 31 -4.21 -11.27 13.61
CA LEU A 31 -5.36 -11.46 14.49
C LEU A 31 -4.93 -11.73 15.95
N GLU A 32 -3.63 -11.96 16.19
CA GLU A 32 -3.02 -12.11 17.52
C GLU A 32 -1.74 -11.25 17.66
N GLY A 33 -1.88 -10.05 18.22
CA GLY A 33 -0.86 -9.53 19.15
C GLY A 33 0.42 -8.89 18.60
N GLN A 34 0.43 -8.23 17.44
CA GLN A 34 1.58 -7.37 17.08
C GLN A 34 1.49 -6.00 17.78
N SER A 35 2.57 -5.57 18.46
CA SER A 35 2.62 -4.28 19.17
C SER A 35 2.80 -3.10 18.18
N ASN A 36 2.34 -1.90 18.57
CA ASN A 36 2.58 -0.65 17.81
C ASN A 36 4.07 -0.45 17.53
N GLU A 37 4.92 -0.81 18.50
CA GLU A 37 6.37 -0.75 18.39
C GLU A 37 6.90 -1.62 17.24
N SER A 38 6.55 -2.91 17.20
CA SER A 38 7.03 -3.82 16.16
C SER A 38 6.63 -3.35 14.76
N MET A 39 5.37 -2.90 14.60
CA MET A 39 4.88 -2.38 13.33
C MET A 39 5.59 -1.08 12.92
N ALA A 40 5.75 -0.14 13.86
CA ALA A 40 6.41 1.13 13.60
C ALA A 40 7.88 0.91 13.21
N GLY A 41 8.57 -0.02 13.88
CA GLY A 41 9.95 -0.37 13.56
C GLY A 41 10.11 -0.95 12.15
N GLU A 42 9.23 -1.87 11.74
CA GLU A 42 9.22 -2.41 10.37
C GLU A 42 8.99 -1.31 9.33
N LEU A 43 8.01 -0.43 9.59
CA LEU A 43 7.64 0.65 8.68
C LEU A 43 8.77 1.69 8.54
N ILE A 44 9.42 2.07 9.63
CA ILE A 44 10.60 2.95 9.64
C ILE A 44 11.75 2.34 8.84
N ALA A 45 12.02 1.04 9.00
CA ALA A 45 13.07 0.37 8.25
C ALA A 45 12.82 0.42 6.73
N GLN A 46 11.56 0.28 6.31
CA GLN A 46 11.17 0.34 4.91
C GLN A 46 11.17 1.78 4.39
N LEU A 47 10.72 2.73 5.20
CA LEU A 47 10.76 4.16 4.88
C LEU A 47 12.19 4.61 4.64
N THR A 48 13.12 4.16 5.49
CA THR A 48 14.55 4.42 5.35
C THR A 48 15.10 3.87 4.03
N LYS A 49 14.75 2.63 3.67
CA LYS A 49 15.14 2.03 2.38
C LYS A 49 14.55 2.81 1.19
N LEU A 50 13.27 3.19 1.27
CA LEU A 50 12.60 3.97 0.24
C LEU A 50 13.25 5.34 0.08
N GLY A 51 13.52 6.06 1.17
CA GLY A 51 14.16 7.37 1.15
C GLY A 51 15.51 7.33 0.42
N ARG A 52 16.37 6.35 0.72
CA ARG A 52 17.65 6.16 0.00
C ARG A 52 17.45 5.90 -1.49
N PHE A 53 16.45 5.10 -1.85
CA PHE A 53 16.13 4.84 -3.25
C PHE A 53 15.66 6.11 -3.95
N VAL A 54 14.73 6.88 -3.36
CA VAL A 54 14.27 8.14 -3.95
C VAL A 54 15.40 9.16 -4.05
N GLU A 55 16.23 9.30 -3.01
CA GLU A 55 17.41 10.16 -3.05
C GLU A 55 18.33 9.81 -4.24
N SER A 56 18.58 8.52 -4.47
CA SER A 56 19.40 8.06 -5.60
C SER A 56 18.83 8.43 -6.98
N LYS A 57 17.52 8.68 -7.06
CA LYS A 57 16.83 9.10 -8.29
C LYS A 57 16.70 10.61 -8.41
N VAL A 58 16.49 11.31 -7.30
CA VAL A 58 16.34 12.78 -7.26
C VAL A 58 17.69 13.48 -7.40
N LYS A 59 18.71 13.04 -6.67
CA LYS A 59 20.01 13.72 -6.58
C LYS A 59 20.68 13.98 -7.93
N PRO A 60 20.69 13.05 -8.90
CA PRO A 60 21.32 13.28 -10.21
C PRO A 60 20.64 14.36 -11.06
N VAL A 61 19.32 14.54 -10.90
CA VAL A 61 18.50 15.43 -11.74
C VAL A 61 17.94 16.62 -10.96
N LYS A 62 18.34 16.81 -9.70
CA LYS A 62 17.71 17.74 -8.74
C LYS A 62 17.53 19.16 -9.28
N ASN A 63 18.50 19.66 -10.05
CA ASN A 63 18.49 21.02 -10.59
C ASN A 63 17.53 21.20 -11.78
N GLU A 64 17.07 20.10 -12.37
CA GLU A 64 16.16 20.05 -13.51
C GLU A 64 14.71 19.78 -13.08
N LEU A 65 14.49 19.48 -11.79
CA LEU A 65 13.17 19.13 -11.28
C LEU A 65 12.30 20.38 -11.04
N PRO A 66 11.02 20.32 -11.45
CA PRO A 66 10.01 21.29 -11.04
C PRO A 66 9.94 21.49 -9.51
N GLN A 67 9.64 22.72 -9.09
CA GLN A 67 9.58 23.09 -7.67
C GLN A 67 8.57 22.25 -6.88
N ASN A 68 7.43 21.87 -7.47
CA ASN A 68 6.44 21.03 -6.81
C ASN A 68 6.98 19.62 -6.48
N ILE A 69 7.87 19.06 -7.32
CA ILE A 69 8.55 17.79 -7.03
C ILE A 69 9.52 17.97 -5.86
N LEU A 70 10.30 19.06 -5.88
CA LEU A 70 11.26 19.37 -4.82
C LEU A 70 10.57 19.59 -3.47
N ASP A 71 9.41 20.26 -3.46
CA ASP A 71 8.61 20.48 -2.25
C ASP A 71 8.05 19.17 -1.71
N ASN A 72 7.53 18.29 -2.58
CA ASN A 72 7.08 16.96 -2.19
C ASN A 72 8.22 16.09 -1.65
N TYR A 73 9.41 16.18 -2.24
CA TYR A 73 10.60 15.47 -1.78
C TYR A 73 11.05 15.96 -0.41
N LYS A 74 11.14 17.29 -0.22
CA LYS A 74 11.47 17.88 1.08
C LYS A 74 10.48 17.47 2.16
N LYS A 75 9.17 17.56 1.86
CA LYS A 75 8.12 17.12 2.79
C LYS A 75 8.25 15.65 3.16
N ALA A 76 8.65 14.78 2.23
CA ALA A 76 8.88 13.36 2.52
C ALA A 76 10.07 13.15 3.46
N GLU A 77 11.18 13.88 3.27
CA GLU A 77 12.35 13.85 4.15
C GLU A 77 12.00 14.34 5.56
N ASP A 78 11.32 15.49 5.68
CA ASP A 78 10.92 16.06 6.96
C ASP A 78 10.01 15.09 7.75
N LEU A 79 9.04 14.47 7.08
CA LEU A 79 8.16 13.46 7.69
C LEU A 79 8.90 12.17 8.08
N LYS A 80 9.91 11.76 7.30
CA LYS A 80 10.74 10.58 7.64
C LYS A 80 11.56 10.83 8.91
N GLU A 81 12.19 11.99 9.02
CA GLU A 81 12.94 12.37 10.22
C GLU A 81 12.02 12.47 11.44
N LYS A 82 10.84 13.08 11.26
CA LYS A 82 9.82 13.18 12.31
C LYS A 82 9.34 11.80 12.78
N ALA A 83 8.98 10.91 11.85
CA ALA A 83 8.54 9.56 12.18
C ALA A 83 9.62 8.75 12.92
N LEU A 84 10.90 8.92 12.56
CA LEU A 84 12.01 8.25 13.24
C LEU A 84 12.16 8.76 14.69
N SER A 85 12.05 10.07 14.90
CA SER A 85 12.08 10.68 16.23
C SER A 85 10.91 10.20 17.10
N GLU A 86 9.70 10.21 16.55
CA GLU A 86 8.49 9.72 17.22
C GLU A 86 8.64 8.25 17.63
N TYR A 87 9.20 7.41 16.75
CA TYR A 87 9.49 6.02 17.07
C TYR A 87 10.47 5.88 18.25
N GLN A 88 11.55 6.65 18.23
CA GLN A 88 12.56 6.65 19.31
C GLN A 88 12.00 7.13 20.65
N ASN A 89 10.98 8.00 20.63
CA ASN A 89 10.31 8.52 21.82
C ASN A 89 9.18 7.62 22.33
N GLY A 90 8.94 6.47 21.70
CA GLY A 90 7.85 5.56 22.07
C GLY A 90 6.48 5.99 21.54
N GLU A 91 6.41 7.03 20.71
CA GLU A 91 5.19 7.54 20.08
C GLU A 91 4.82 6.73 18.83
N TYR A 92 4.70 5.41 19.00
CA TYR A 92 4.62 4.47 17.88
C TYR A 92 3.43 4.67 16.94
N GLN A 93 2.28 5.14 17.45
CA GLN A 93 1.13 5.45 16.59
C GLN A 93 1.39 6.65 15.67
N THR A 94 1.99 7.71 16.20
CA THR A 94 2.36 8.90 15.42
C THR A 94 3.43 8.54 14.40
N ALA A 95 4.44 7.76 14.82
CA ALA A 95 5.50 7.27 13.94
C ALA A 95 4.95 6.46 12.75
N LEU A 96 3.93 5.63 12.98
CA LEU A 96 3.24 4.92 11.90
C LEU A 96 2.56 5.90 10.94
N GLN A 97 1.83 6.89 11.45
CA GLN A 97 1.12 7.88 10.65
C GLN A 97 2.07 8.67 9.74
N ASP A 98 3.12 9.25 10.34
CA ASP A 98 4.06 10.10 9.62
C ASP A 98 4.91 9.29 8.64
N SER A 99 5.23 8.04 8.98
CA SER A 99 5.88 7.13 8.05
C SER A 99 5.04 6.90 6.78
N LEU A 100 3.73 6.65 6.92
CA LEU A 100 2.86 6.45 5.76
C LEU A 100 2.72 7.72 4.91
N LEU A 101 2.64 8.88 5.57
CA LEU A 101 2.61 10.17 4.87
C LEU A 101 3.91 10.42 4.10
N ALA A 102 5.07 10.16 4.71
CA ALA A 102 6.37 10.27 4.06
C ALA A 102 6.47 9.35 2.83
N MET A 103 6.08 8.09 2.98
CA MET A 103 6.07 7.14 1.86
C MET A 103 5.11 7.56 0.74
N LYS A 104 3.96 8.17 1.07
CA LYS A 104 3.04 8.73 0.08
C LYS A 104 3.69 9.86 -0.71
N CYS A 105 4.35 10.80 -0.04
CA CYS A 105 5.08 11.89 -0.69
C CYS A 105 6.21 11.34 -1.59
N TYR A 106 7.00 10.37 -1.12
CA TYR A 106 8.01 9.70 -1.95
C TYR A 106 7.44 9.03 -3.19
N LYS A 107 6.25 8.41 -3.08
CA LYS A 107 5.57 7.80 -4.23
C LYS A 107 5.18 8.84 -5.28
N GLU A 108 4.72 10.01 -4.86
CA GLU A 108 4.40 11.13 -5.76
C GLU A 108 5.66 11.65 -6.45
N VAL A 109 6.74 11.87 -5.70
CA VAL A 109 8.05 12.26 -6.28
C VAL A 109 8.49 11.25 -7.33
N LEU A 110 8.49 9.96 -6.99
CA LEU A 110 8.87 8.92 -7.93
C LEU A 110 7.97 8.95 -9.16
N ARG A 111 6.65 9.08 -9.00
CA ARG A 111 5.68 9.13 -10.12
C ARG A 111 5.97 10.27 -11.08
N GLU A 112 6.30 11.44 -10.57
CA GLU A 112 6.61 12.61 -11.41
C GLU A 112 7.99 12.48 -12.09
N LEU A 113 8.94 11.77 -11.47
CA LEU A 113 10.19 11.37 -12.14
C LEU A 113 9.97 10.35 -13.27
N LYS A 114 8.83 9.64 -13.31
CA LYS A 114 8.55 8.55 -14.27
C LYS A 114 8.26 8.98 -15.70
N GLU A 115 8.31 10.28 -16.03
CA GLU A 115 8.20 10.69 -17.45
C GLU A 115 9.39 10.20 -18.31
N THR A 116 10.35 9.46 -17.73
CA THR A 116 11.50 8.84 -18.41
C THR A 116 11.55 7.30 -18.36
N GLU A 117 10.49 6.60 -17.93
CA GLU A 117 10.57 5.14 -17.73
C GLU A 117 10.61 4.31 -19.01
N SER A 118 11.52 3.32 -19.04
CA SER A 118 11.56 2.32 -20.12
C SER A 118 10.38 1.33 -20.03
N PRO A 119 10.00 0.68 -21.14
CA PRO A 119 8.99 -0.37 -21.15
C PRO A 119 9.25 -1.51 -20.15
N GLU A 120 10.52 -1.90 -19.94
CA GLU A 120 10.89 -2.90 -18.93
C GLU A 120 10.59 -2.43 -17.49
N MET A 121 10.90 -1.17 -17.16
CA MET A 121 10.62 -0.62 -15.84
C MET A 121 9.12 -0.56 -15.57
N LEU A 122 8.33 -0.12 -16.56
CA LEU A 122 6.88 -0.08 -16.45
C LEU A 122 6.29 -1.48 -16.25
N LYS A 123 6.79 -2.47 -16.99
CA LYS A 123 6.37 -3.88 -16.84
C LYS A 123 6.63 -4.40 -15.43
N GLU A 124 7.83 -4.18 -14.91
CA GLU A 124 8.21 -4.65 -13.57
C GLU A 124 7.33 -4.03 -12.49
N GLN A 125 7.02 -2.74 -12.60
CA GLN A 125 6.14 -2.07 -11.65
C GLN A 125 4.71 -2.60 -11.68
N MET A 126 4.17 -2.85 -12.87
CA MET A 126 2.84 -3.44 -13.01
C MET A 126 2.81 -4.87 -12.44
N ASN A 127 3.89 -5.64 -12.60
CA ASN A 127 4.05 -6.94 -11.95
C ASN A 127 4.05 -6.82 -10.42
N VAL A 128 4.89 -5.93 -9.87
CA VAL A 128 4.98 -5.71 -8.42
C VAL A 128 3.63 -5.29 -7.84
N GLU A 129 2.92 -4.38 -8.49
CA GLU A 129 1.59 -3.95 -8.03
C GLU A 129 0.54 -5.06 -8.11
N ALA A 130 0.52 -5.83 -9.21
CA ALA A 130 -0.41 -6.94 -9.36
C ALA A 130 -0.16 -8.03 -8.31
N LEU A 131 1.10 -8.36 -8.02
CA LEU A 131 1.48 -9.32 -6.98
C LEU A 131 1.08 -8.84 -5.58
N ARG A 132 1.38 -7.57 -5.22
CA ARG A 132 0.92 -6.98 -3.95
C ARG A 132 -0.59 -7.01 -3.79
N SER A 133 -1.32 -6.92 -4.91
CA SER A 133 -2.78 -6.95 -4.89
C SER A 133 -3.33 -8.35 -4.59
N ILE A 134 -2.60 -9.43 -4.93
CA ILE A 134 -2.96 -10.80 -4.53
C ILE A 134 -2.86 -10.97 -3.01
N GLU A 135 -1.80 -10.43 -2.39
CA GLU A 135 -1.62 -10.47 -0.93
C GLU A 135 -2.74 -9.70 -0.22
N TYR A 136 -3.04 -8.49 -0.70
CA TYR A 136 -4.16 -7.70 -0.20
C TYR A 136 -5.49 -8.44 -0.31
N LEU A 137 -5.78 -9.07 -1.45
CA LEU A 137 -7.00 -9.87 -1.62
C LEU A 137 -7.06 -11.05 -0.65
N SER A 138 -5.93 -11.68 -0.35
CA SER A 138 -5.86 -12.77 0.64
C SER A 138 -6.19 -12.30 2.07
N TYR A 139 -5.81 -11.06 2.41
CA TYR A 139 -6.27 -10.41 3.65
C TYR A 139 -7.78 -10.18 3.65
N VAL A 140 -8.33 -9.59 2.59
CA VAL A 140 -9.77 -9.33 2.46
C VAL A 140 -10.59 -10.61 2.58
N GLU A 141 -10.14 -11.70 1.95
CA GLU A 141 -10.81 -13.00 2.03
C GLU A 141 -10.95 -13.51 3.47
N ARG A 142 -9.93 -13.27 4.31
CA ARG A 142 -10.00 -13.64 5.73
C ARG A 142 -10.97 -12.77 6.52
N ILE A 143 -11.01 -11.47 6.24
CA ILE A 143 -12.00 -10.58 6.85
C ILE A 143 -13.42 -11.01 6.49
N ILE A 144 -13.67 -11.37 5.23
CA ILE A 144 -14.96 -11.94 4.79
C ILE A 144 -15.32 -13.16 5.63
N LYS A 145 -14.40 -14.13 5.80
CA LYS A 145 -14.63 -15.34 6.60
C LYS A 145 -14.96 -15.02 8.06
N VAL A 146 -14.22 -14.10 8.68
CA VAL A 146 -14.46 -13.67 10.07
C VAL A 146 -15.82 -12.98 10.20
N ALA A 147 -16.14 -12.03 9.32
CA ALA A 147 -17.42 -11.34 9.32
C ALA A 147 -18.61 -12.30 9.15
N GLN A 148 -18.52 -13.23 8.19
CA GLN A 148 -19.53 -14.27 7.98
C GLN A 148 -19.71 -15.15 9.22
N SER A 149 -18.62 -15.55 9.89
CA SER A 149 -18.71 -16.35 11.13
C SER A 149 -19.41 -15.62 12.29
N ARG A 150 -19.45 -14.28 12.25
CA ARG A 150 -20.15 -13.42 13.21
C ARG A 150 -21.54 -13.00 12.74
N GLY A 151 -22.03 -13.54 11.63
CA GLY A 151 -23.34 -13.19 11.08
C GLY A 151 -23.43 -11.80 10.44
N ILE A 152 -22.29 -11.14 10.18
CA ILE A 152 -22.24 -9.84 9.50
C ILE A 152 -22.51 -10.06 8.00
N ASN A 153 -23.36 -9.22 7.41
CA ASN A 153 -23.64 -9.29 5.98
C ASN A 153 -22.41 -8.87 5.16
N THR A 154 -21.93 -9.77 4.31
CA THR A 154 -20.73 -9.55 3.48
C THR A 154 -21.00 -9.56 1.98
N ASP A 155 -22.27 -9.61 1.53
CA ASP A 155 -22.60 -9.85 0.11
C ASP A 155 -21.96 -8.83 -0.83
N ARG A 156 -21.99 -7.55 -0.46
CA ARG A 156 -21.37 -6.47 -1.23
C ARG A 156 -19.84 -6.56 -1.24
N LEU A 157 -19.25 -6.90 -0.09
CA LEU A 157 -17.81 -7.09 0.04
C LEU A 157 -17.32 -8.29 -0.78
N VAL A 158 -18.04 -9.42 -0.74
CA VAL A 158 -17.75 -10.62 -1.54
C VAL A 158 -17.82 -10.30 -3.03
N LYS A 159 -18.84 -9.56 -3.46
CA LYS A 159 -18.97 -9.13 -4.86
C LYS A 159 -17.78 -8.26 -5.29
N ALA A 160 -17.47 -7.21 -4.52
CA ALA A 160 -16.36 -6.31 -4.82
C ALA A 160 -15.00 -7.05 -4.81
N TYR A 161 -14.81 -8.03 -3.92
CA TYR A 161 -13.62 -8.88 -3.85
C TYR A 161 -13.45 -9.69 -5.14
N LYS A 162 -14.51 -10.35 -5.61
CA LYS A 162 -14.49 -11.16 -6.85
C LYS A 162 -14.16 -10.28 -8.06
N GLU A 163 -14.86 -9.16 -8.21
CA GLU A 163 -14.63 -8.21 -9.31
C GLU A 163 -13.20 -7.66 -9.32
N THR A 164 -12.65 -7.32 -8.15
CA THR A 164 -11.27 -6.83 -8.02
C THR A 164 -10.26 -7.93 -8.36
N LYS A 165 -10.49 -9.16 -7.87
CA LYS A 165 -9.64 -10.32 -8.17
C LYS A 165 -9.59 -10.63 -9.66
N ASP A 166 -10.75 -10.64 -10.33
CA ASP A 166 -10.83 -10.85 -11.77
C ASP A 166 -10.13 -9.73 -12.55
N ALA A 167 -10.30 -8.46 -12.14
CA ALA A 167 -9.63 -7.34 -12.79
C ALA A 167 -8.09 -7.44 -12.71
N TYR A 168 -7.53 -7.78 -11.54
CA TYR A 168 -6.08 -7.99 -11.41
C TYR A 168 -5.59 -9.24 -12.14
N ARG A 169 -6.40 -10.31 -12.26
CA ARG A 169 -6.05 -11.47 -13.08
C ARG A 169 -5.84 -11.06 -14.55
N VAL A 170 -6.74 -10.25 -15.11
CA VAL A 170 -6.62 -9.75 -16.49
C VAL A 170 -5.35 -8.93 -16.69
N VAL A 171 -4.93 -8.13 -15.71
CA VAL A 171 -3.63 -7.42 -15.77
C VAL A 171 -2.48 -8.41 -15.91
N ILE A 172 -2.43 -9.42 -15.04
CA ILE A 172 -1.37 -10.44 -15.04
C ILE A 172 -1.33 -11.21 -16.36
N GLU A 173 -2.49 -11.57 -16.91
CA GLU A 173 -2.60 -12.24 -18.21
C GLU A 173 -2.01 -11.39 -19.34
N ASN A 174 -2.32 -10.09 -19.38
CA ASN A 174 -1.75 -9.18 -20.38
C ASN A 174 -0.24 -8.99 -20.21
N LEU A 175 0.26 -8.91 -18.97
CA LEU A 175 1.70 -8.84 -18.69
C LEU A 175 2.43 -10.11 -19.16
N LYS A 176 1.85 -11.29 -18.93
CA LYS A 176 2.38 -12.59 -19.42
C LYS A 176 2.36 -12.66 -20.95
N ALA A 177 1.30 -12.17 -21.58
CA ALA A 177 1.16 -12.09 -23.03
C ALA A 177 1.98 -10.96 -23.68
N LYS A 178 2.79 -10.22 -22.90
CA LYS A 178 3.59 -9.06 -23.35
C LYS A 178 2.75 -7.93 -23.98
N ARG A 179 1.46 -7.82 -23.63
CA ARG A 179 0.54 -6.76 -24.07
C ARG A 179 0.58 -5.57 -23.10
N LEU A 180 1.64 -4.78 -23.17
CA LEU A 180 1.95 -3.76 -22.17
C LEU A 180 0.88 -2.66 -22.06
N GLU A 181 0.40 -2.15 -23.18
CA GLU A 181 -0.64 -1.10 -23.18
C GLU A 181 -1.99 -1.61 -22.68
N ASP A 182 -2.33 -2.87 -22.98
CA ASP A 182 -3.55 -3.50 -22.47
C ASP A 182 -3.44 -3.73 -20.96
N ALA A 183 -2.29 -4.20 -20.48
CA ALA A 183 -2.00 -4.33 -19.06
C ALA A 183 -2.13 -2.98 -18.34
N LYS A 184 -1.60 -1.90 -18.93
CA LYS A 184 -1.70 -0.54 -18.38
C LYS A 184 -3.14 -0.05 -18.28
N ARG A 185 -3.96 -0.27 -19.31
CA ARG A 185 -5.39 0.10 -19.28
C ARG A 185 -6.15 -0.74 -18.25
N ASN A 186 -5.93 -2.06 -18.23
CA ASN A 186 -6.60 -2.96 -17.29
C ASN A 186 -6.17 -2.70 -15.84
N LEU A 187 -4.93 -2.25 -15.60
CA LEU A 187 -4.48 -1.90 -14.26
C LEU A 187 -5.22 -0.68 -13.71
N LYS A 188 -5.56 0.30 -14.55
CA LYS A 188 -6.41 1.43 -14.13
C LYS A 188 -7.79 0.95 -13.68
N ILE A 189 -8.39 0.01 -14.42
CA ILE A 189 -9.68 -0.60 -14.07
C ILE A 189 -9.56 -1.37 -12.74
N ALA A 190 -8.52 -2.19 -12.59
CA ALA A 190 -8.26 -2.94 -11.37
C ALA A 190 -8.10 -2.03 -10.14
N ARG A 191 -7.42 -0.88 -10.28
CA ARG A 191 -7.31 0.13 -9.21
C ARG A 191 -8.66 0.75 -8.84
N MET A 192 -9.53 1.02 -9.81
CA MET A 192 -10.89 1.50 -9.53
C MET A 192 -11.71 0.46 -8.76
N LYS A 193 -11.65 -0.80 -9.18
CA LYS A 193 -12.30 -1.91 -8.47
C LYS A 193 -11.76 -2.10 -7.06
N ARG A 194 -10.44 -1.98 -6.87
CA ARG A 194 -9.83 -1.96 -5.54
C ARG A 194 -10.36 -0.83 -4.66
N ALA A 195 -10.59 0.37 -5.21
CA ALA A 195 -11.16 1.47 -4.44
C ALA A 195 -12.62 1.19 -4.02
N GLU A 196 -13.42 0.53 -4.87
CA GLU A 196 -14.76 0.05 -4.51
C GLU A 196 -14.69 -1.02 -3.40
N LEU A 197 -13.76 -1.97 -3.55
CA LEU A 197 -13.51 -3.00 -2.53
C LEU A 197 -13.14 -2.39 -1.17
N ASN A 198 -12.26 -1.40 -1.16
CA ASN A 198 -11.85 -0.70 0.05
C ASN A 198 -13.06 -0.08 0.79
N LYS A 199 -13.98 0.55 0.06
CA LYS A 199 -15.18 1.17 0.63
C LYS A 199 -16.11 0.15 1.29
N GLU A 200 -16.30 -1.02 0.67
CA GLU A 200 -17.13 -2.07 1.28
C GLU A 200 -16.41 -2.75 2.44
N LEU A 201 -15.08 -2.88 2.38
CA LEU A 201 -14.27 -3.43 3.45
C LEU A 201 -14.30 -2.57 4.71
N GLU A 202 -14.23 -1.24 4.57
CA GLU A 202 -14.34 -0.29 5.68
C GLU A 202 -15.66 -0.44 6.45
N LYS A 203 -16.78 -0.64 5.75
CA LYS A 203 -18.10 -0.85 6.38
C LYS A 203 -18.12 -2.11 7.24
N VAL A 204 -17.70 -3.23 6.67
CA VAL A 204 -17.66 -4.53 7.36
C VAL A 204 -16.72 -4.48 8.56
N LEU A 205 -15.58 -3.78 8.44
CA LEU A 205 -14.65 -3.63 9.56
C LEU A 205 -15.20 -2.73 10.67
N GLY A 206 -15.99 -1.70 10.32
CA GLY A 206 -16.76 -0.94 11.31
C GLY A 206 -17.67 -1.84 12.14
N GLU A 207 -18.43 -2.72 11.48
CA GLU A 207 -19.33 -3.68 12.15
C GLU A 207 -18.58 -4.73 12.98
N LEU A 208 -17.36 -5.11 12.59
CA LEU A 208 -16.53 -6.05 13.35
C LEU A 208 -15.93 -5.48 14.64
N THR A 209 -15.84 -4.15 14.72
CA THR A 209 -15.27 -3.42 15.86
C THR A 209 -16.31 -2.90 16.86
N LEU A 210 -17.59 -3.03 16.53
CA LEU A 210 -18.75 -2.80 17.40
C LEU A 210 -19.13 -4.10 18.13
#